data_AF-B7P1Z3-F1
#
_entry.id   AF-B7P1Z3-F1
#
_cell.length_a   1.000
_cell.length_b   1.000
_cell.length_c   1.000
_cell.angle_alpha   90.00
_cell.angle_beta   90.00
_cell.angle_gamma   90.00
#
_symmetry.space_group_name_H-M   'P 1'
#
loop_
_entity.id
_entity.type
_entity.pdbx_description
1 polymer ?
#
loop_
_entity_poly.entity_id
_entity_poly.type
_entity_poly.pdbx_seq_one_letter_code
_entity_poly.pdbx_strand_id
1 'polypeptide(L)'
;MFSKVLGTAWEVTGAMNYFLATGNVVTKSGLGLMQFSGTTVLAEKLNYWRYLSHFRCVHRGAFFAEMRTTTVRKLLPEAWA
;
A
#
# COMPACT_ATOMS: atom_id res chain seq x y z
N MET A 1 15.50 -8.18 30.96
CA MET A 1 14.21 -7.60 30.54
C MET A 1 14.43 -6.50 29.50
N PHE A 2 15.27 -5.50 29.77
CA PHE A 2 15.62 -4.42 28.82
C PHE A 2 16.19 -4.89 27.47
N SER A 3 17.09 -5.89 27.47
CA SER A 3 17.69 -6.42 26.23
C SER A 3 16.69 -7.09 25.28
N LYS A 4 15.67 -7.78 25.82
CA LYS A 4 14.59 -8.37 25.02
C LYS A 4 13.72 -7.29 24.37
N VAL A 5 13.41 -6.22 25.09
CA VAL A 5 12.64 -5.09 24.55
C VAL A 5 13.40 -4.41 23.41
N LEU A 6 14.70 -4.19 23.58
CA LEU A 6 15.55 -3.61 22.54
C LEU A 6 15.64 -4.52 21.29
N GLY A 7 15.74 -5.84 21.49
CA GLY A 7 15.72 -6.82 20.41
C GLY A 7 14.42 -6.81 19.63
N THR A 8 13.27 -6.81 20.32
CA THR A 8 11.95 -6.75 19.67
C THR A 8 11.71 -5.44 18.91
N ALA A 9 12.22 -4.32 19.42
CA ALA A 9 12.11 -3.03 18.73
C ALA A 9 12.86 -3.01 17.40
N TRP A 10 14.04 -3.65 17.35
CA TRP A 10 14.82 -3.78 16.13
C TRP A 10 14.13 -4.66 15.09
N GLU A 11 13.53 -5.77 15.50
CA GLU A 11 12.78 -6.67 14.61
C GLU A 11 11.60 -5.95 13.92
N VAL A 12 10.83 -5.18 14.68
CA VAL A 12 9.70 -4.40 14.15
C VAL A 12 10.19 -3.31 13.20
N THR A 13 11.27 -2.59 13.57
CA THR A 13 11.84 -1.52 12.73
C THR A 13 12.37 -2.07 11.41
N GLY A 14 13.07 -3.21 11.44
CA GLY A 14 13.60 -3.86 10.25
C GLY A 14 12.48 -4.31 9.30
N ALA A 15 11.43 -4.93 9.84
CA ALA A 15 10.26 -5.34 9.05
C ALA A 15 9.54 -4.14 8.42
N MET A 16 9.37 -3.05 9.16
CA MET A 16 8.73 -1.83 8.63
C MET A 16 9.58 -1.13 7.58
N ASN A 17 10.91 -1.09 7.76
CA ASN A 17 11.82 -0.56 6.74
C ASN A 17 11.74 -1.38 5.44
N TYR A 18 11.72 -2.71 5.54
CA TYR A 18 11.55 -3.58 4.38
C TYR A 18 10.20 -3.33 3.67
N PHE A 19 9.12 -3.23 4.43
CA PHE A 19 7.79 -2.93 3.89
C PHE A 19 7.75 -1.58 3.17
N LEU A 20 8.26 -0.51 3.79
CA LEU A 20 8.26 0.82 3.18
C LEU A 20 9.14 0.89 1.93
N ALA A 21 10.30 0.24 1.95
CA ALA A 21 11.26 0.25 0.85
C ALA A 21 10.81 -0.57 -0.36
N THR A 22 10.12 -1.70 -0.14
CA THR A 22 9.75 -2.63 -1.23
C THR A 22 8.28 -2.58 -1.62
N GLY A 23 7.41 -2.09 -0.74
CA GLY A 23 5.98 -2.15 -0.92
C GLY A 23 5.41 -3.56 -0.83
N ASN A 24 6.14 -4.51 -0.24
CA ASN A 24 5.71 -5.88 -0.02
C ASN A 24 5.34 -6.13 1.44
N VAL A 25 4.14 -6.68 1.64
CA VAL A 25 3.56 -7.01 2.93
C VAL A 25 3.82 -8.49 3.25
N VAL A 26 4.61 -8.74 4.29
CA VAL A 26 4.83 -10.11 4.81
C VAL A 26 4.07 -10.27 6.11
N THR A 27 3.00 -11.07 6.10
CA THR A 27 2.17 -11.31 7.30
C THR A 27 1.73 -12.76 7.41
N LYS A 28 1.46 -13.21 8.64
CA LYS A 28 0.94 -14.57 8.91
C LYS A 28 -0.57 -14.68 8.76
N SER A 29 -1.30 -13.59 9.00
CA SER A 29 -2.77 -13.55 8.97
C SER A 29 -3.34 -13.15 7.61
N GLY A 30 -2.52 -12.66 6.67
CA GLY A 30 -2.96 -12.17 5.37
C GLY A 30 -3.74 -10.83 5.40
N LEU A 31 -4.02 -10.28 6.59
CA LEU A 31 -4.71 -8.99 6.81
C LEU A 31 -6.10 -8.85 6.15
N GLY A 32 -6.68 -9.93 5.61
CA GLY A 32 -7.90 -9.87 4.80
C GLY A 32 -7.74 -9.11 3.48
N LEU A 33 -6.50 -8.89 3.03
CA LEU A 33 -6.19 -8.22 1.77
C LEU A 33 -6.04 -9.24 0.64
N MET A 34 -6.45 -8.85 -0.57
CA MET A 34 -6.28 -9.67 -1.78
C MET A 34 -4.93 -9.42 -2.49
N GLN A 35 -4.15 -8.45 -2.04
CA GLN A 35 -2.84 -8.11 -2.61
C GLN A 35 -1.81 -7.91 -1.49
N PHE A 36 -0.56 -8.31 -1.75
CA PHE A 36 0.56 -8.18 -0.81
C PHE A 36 1.74 -7.39 -1.37
N SER A 37 1.64 -6.86 -2.59
CA SER A 37 2.66 -6.04 -3.24
C SER A 37 2.09 -4.73 -3.74
N GLY A 38 2.95 -3.75 -4.01
CA GLY A 38 2.55 -2.43 -4.52
C GLY A 38 1.82 -1.56 -3.50
N THR A 39 2.03 -1.79 -2.20
CA THR A 39 1.38 -1.03 -1.13
C THR A 39 2.03 0.31 -0.83
N THR A 40 3.29 0.51 -1.26
CA THR A 40 3.99 1.79 -1.16
C THR A 40 4.39 2.28 -2.54
N VAL A 41 4.42 3.60 -2.69
CA VAL A 41 4.84 4.31 -3.91
C VAL A 41 5.68 5.50 -3.49
N LEU A 42 6.69 5.84 -4.27
CA LEU A 42 7.49 7.03 -4.05
C LEU A 42 6.64 8.29 -4.35
N ALA A 43 6.58 9.22 -3.40
CA ALA A 43 5.99 10.52 -3.67
C ALA A 43 6.96 11.37 -4.50
N GLU A 44 6.71 11.45 -5.81
CA GLU A 44 7.58 12.15 -6.75
C GLU A 44 7.44 13.67 -6.63
N LYS A 45 8.57 14.38 -6.62
CA LYS A 45 8.63 15.84 -6.54
C LYS A 45 8.91 16.50 -7.90
N LEU A 46 8.23 16.01 -8.94
CA LEU A 46 8.38 16.54 -10.31
C LEU A 46 7.76 17.94 -10.46
N ASN A 47 6.56 18.13 -9.94
CA ASN A 47 5.88 19.41 -9.83
C ASN A 47 4.86 19.36 -8.67
N TYR A 48 4.29 20.51 -8.32
CA TYR A 48 3.35 20.60 -7.20
C TYR A 48 2.13 19.69 -7.38
N TRP A 49 1.56 19.65 -8.58
CA TRP A 49 0.38 18.84 -8.88
C TRP A 49 0.63 17.34 -8.80
N ARG A 50 1.79 16.87 -9.30
CA ARG A 50 2.21 15.46 -9.22
C ARG A 50 2.39 15.05 -7.77
N TYR A 51 3.12 15.85 -6.98
CA TYR A 51 3.31 15.57 -5.56
C TYR A 51 1.97 15.50 -4.82
N LEU A 52 1.08 16.48 -5.03
CA LEU A 52 -0.25 16.50 -4.41
C LEU A 52 -1.12 15.30 -4.84
N SER A 53 -1.02 14.86 -6.10
CA SER A 53 -1.81 13.74 -6.63
C SER A 53 -1.57 12.42 -5.88
N HIS A 54 -0.34 12.17 -5.40
CA HIS A 54 -0.01 10.96 -4.63
C HIS A 54 -0.80 10.85 -3.32
N PHE A 55 -1.17 11.99 -2.71
CA PHE A 55 -1.94 12.02 -1.47
C PHE A 55 -3.46 11.98 -1.67
N ARG A 56 -3.93 12.16 -2.92
CA ARG A 56 -5.35 12.10 -3.28
C ARG A 56 -5.71 10.86 -4.08
N CYS A 57 -4.72 10.12 -4.60
CA CYS A 57 -4.97 8.93 -5.40
C CYS A 57 -5.50 7.79 -4.53
N VAL A 58 -6.50 7.08 -5.05
CA VAL A 58 -7.04 5.86 -4.45
C VAL A 58 -7.02 4.77 -5.52
N HIS A 59 -6.51 3.59 -5.16
CA HIS A 59 -6.43 2.45 -6.06
C HIS A 59 -7.21 1.27 -5.49
N ARG A 60 -8.00 0.59 -6.34
CA ARG A 60 -8.84 -0.56 -5.94
C ARG A 60 -8.05 -1.83 -5.63
N GLY A 61 -6.81 -1.92 -6.12
CA GLY A 61 -5.91 -3.07 -5.94
C GLY A 61 -5.52 -3.73 -7.26
N ALA A 62 -4.29 -4.25 -7.33
CA ALA A 62 -3.70 -4.89 -8.51
C ALA A 62 -4.50 -6.12 -8.98
N PHE A 63 -5.11 -6.84 -8.04
CA PHE A 63 -6.01 -7.96 -8.34
C PHE A 63 -7.11 -7.58 -9.35
N PHE A 64 -7.71 -6.39 -9.21
CA PHE A 64 -8.75 -5.92 -10.14
C PHE A 64 -8.18 -5.39 -11.45
N ALA A 65 -6.90 -5.01 -11.49
CA ALA A 65 -6.24 -4.54 -12.71
C ALA A 65 -6.02 -5.68 -13.71
N GLU A 66 -5.79 -6.90 -13.23
CA GLU A 66 -5.59 -8.10 -14.05
C GLU A 66 -6.91 -8.68 -14.62
N MET A 67 -8.05 -8.30 -14.05
CA MET A 67 -9.35 -8.79 -14.52
C MET A 67 -9.67 -8.31 -15.94
N ARG A 68 -10.15 -9.25 -16.77
CA ARG A 68 -10.62 -8.98 -18.14
C ARG A 68 -11.96 -8.26 -18.21
N THR A 69 -12.73 -8.25 -17.12
CA THR A 69 -14.06 -7.61 -17.05
C THR A 69 -13.95 -6.10 -16.79
N THR A 70 -14.76 -5.29 -17.45
CA THR A 70 -14.70 -3.81 -17.34
C THR A 70 -15.60 -3.21 -16.26
N THR A 71 -16.39 -4.03 -15.56
CA THR A 71 -17.37 -3.58 -14.54
C THR A 71 -16.74 -2.69 -13.47
N VAL A 72 -15.59 -3.08 -12.92
CA VAL A 72 -14.86 -2.34 -11.86
C VAL A 72 -14.22 -1.03 -12.33
N ARG A 73 -14.15 -0.83 -13.65
CA ARG A 73 -13.55 0.37 -14.29
C ARG A 73 -14.61 1.42 -14.64
N LYS A 74 -15.90 1.12 -14.48
CA LYS A 74 -17.00 2.06 -14.73
C LYS A 74 -17.14 3.03 -13.56
N LEU A 75 -17.38 4.31 -13.85
CA LEU A 75 -17.84 5.27 -12.86
C LEU A 75 -19.30 4.97 -12.54
N LEU A 76 -19.60 4.81 -11.25
CA LEU A 76 -20.93 4.46 -10.77
C LEU A 76 -21.62 5.70 -10.15
N PRO A 77 -22.96 5.82 -10.21
CA PRO A 77 -23.69 6.95 -9.62
C PRO A 77 -23.42 7.12 -8.12
N GLU A 78 -23.17 6.05 -7.39
CA GLU A 78 -22.86 6.06 -5.96
C GLU A 78 -21.49 6.67 -5.63
N ALA A 79 -20.65 6.94 -6.65
CA ALA A 79 -19.40 7.68 -6.48
C ALA A 79 -19.61 9.20 -6.36
N TRP A 80 -20.85 9.68 -6.56
CA TRP A 80 -21.23 11.07 -6.31
C TRP A 80 -21.28 11.36 -4.81
N ALA A 81 -20.76 12.53 -4.41
CA ALA A 81 -20.69 13.02 -3.04
C ALA A 81 -21.89 13.90 -2.66
#